data_AF-A0A813ETV0-F1
#
_entry.id   AF-A0A813ETV0-F1
#
_cell.length_a   1.000
_cell.length_b   1.000
_cell.length_c   1.000
_cell.angle_alpha   90.00
_cell.angle_beta   90.00
_cell.angle_gamma   90.00
#
_symmetry.space_group_name_H-M   'P 1'
#
loop_
_entity.id
_entity.type
_entity.pdbx_description
1 polymer ?
#
loop_
_entity_poly.entity_id
_entity_poly.type
_entity_poly.pdbx_seq_one_letter_code
_entity_poly.pdbx_strand_id
1 'polypeptide(L)'
;VMLRVFRAYSQSDFDGNSYSILSALESSGAREGSLLLVVKDGSLGFNLRGAECNAAVSVPQAQWVRVAFVYNGELQQQLIFQDDRLVATCKVPPLFAAGHDENAEAWLGKHGPA
;
A
#
# COMPACT_ATOMS: atom_id res chain seq x y z
N VAL A 1 12.28 -0.22 -1.38
CA VAL A 1 12.25 -0.87 -2.72
C VAL A 1 11.51 0.06 -3.67
N MET A 2 11.99 0.22 -4.89
CA MET A 2 11.36 1.04 -5.94
C MET A 2 10.70 0.11 -6.96
N LEU A 3 9.41 0.31 -7.23
CA LEU A 3 8.65 -0.43 -8.22
C LEU A 3 8.40 0.45 -9.45
N ARG A 4 8.27 -0.16 -10.63
CA ARG A 4 7.71 0.50 -11.81
C ARG A 4 6.29 -0.02 -12.01
N VAL A 5 5.33 0.88 -12.05
CA VAL A 5 3.90 0.56 -12.22
C VAL A 5 3.41 1.22 -13.50
N PHE A 6 2.73 0.45 -14.35
CA PHE A 6 2.04 0.97 -15.52
C PHE A 6 0.55 1.04 -15.22
N ARG A 7 -0.04 2.22 -15.35
CA ARG A 7 -1.49 2.37 -15.25
C ARG A 7 -2.10 2.28 -16.65
N ALA A 8 -3.01 1.34 -16.87
CA ALA A 8 -3.67 1.16 -18.15
C ALA A 8 -4.71 2.25 -18.44
N TYR A 9 -4.97 2.52 -19.72
CA TYR A 9 -5.97 3.51 -20.17
C TYR A 9 -7.39 3.19 -19.69
N SER A 10 -7.72 1.91 -19.55
CA SER A 10 -9.04 1.44 -19.11
C SER A 10 -9.28 1.57 -17.61
N GLN A 11 -8.26 1.91 -16.81
CA GLN A 11 -8.39 2.02 -15.37
C GLN A 11 -8.99 3.37 -14.99
N SER A 12 -10.21 3.36 -14.47
CA SER A 12 -10.98 4.56 -14.17
C SER A 12 -10.51 5.30 -12.92
N ASP A 13 -10.77 6.62 -12.88
CA ASP A 13 -10.61 7.50 -11.71
C ASP A 13 -11.90 7.62 -10.88
N PHE A 14 -13.01 6.99 -11.27
CA PHE A 14 -14.27 7.15 -10.53
C PHE A 14 -14.17 6.55 -9.13
N ASP A 15 -14.81 7.24 -8.19
CA ASP A 15 -14.87 6.87 -6.78
C ASP A 15 -15.33 5.41 -6.59
N GLY A 16 -14.60 4.67 -5.79
CA GLY A 16 -14.82 3.25 -5.51
C GLY A 16 -14.04 2.29 -6.42
N ASN A 17 -13.30 2.77 -7.42
CA ASN A 17 -12.45 1.91 -8.24
C ASN A 17 -11.09 1.69 -7.58
N SER A 18 -10.67 0.43 -7.50
CA SER A 18 -9.36 0.06 -6.96
C SER A 18 -8.70 -1.02 -7.80
N TYR A 19 -7.42 -0.82 -8.10
CA TYR A 19 -6.58 -1.73 -8.86
C TYR A 19 -5.35 -2.09 -8.04
N SER A 20 -5.23 -3.37 -7.66
CA SER A 20 -4.11 -3.86 -6.86
C SER A 20 -2.79 -3.82 -7.64
N ILE A 21 -1.78 -3.19 -7.05
CA ILE A 21 -0.38 -3.29 -7.47
C ILE A 21 0.22 -4.54 -6.83
N LEU A 22 0.04 -4.67 -5.52
CA LEU A 22 0.51 -5.79 -4.73
C LEU A 22 -0.43 -5.98 -3.54
N SER A 23 -0.75 -7.23 -3.25
CA SER A 23 -1.66 -7.57 -2.17
C SER A 23 -1.21 -8.86 -1.50
N ALA A 24 -1.24 -8.86 -0.18
CA ALA A 24 -1.12 -10.03 0.65
C ALA A 24 -2.21 -9.93 1.71
N LEU A 25 -3.32 -10.62 1.44
CA LEU A 25 -4.46 -10.70 2.34
C LEU A 25 -4.39 -12.05 3.07
N GLU A 26 -4.65 -12.05 4.37
CA GLU A 26 -4.83 -13.30 5.08
C GLU A 26 -6.11 -14.01 4.62
N SER A 27 -6.03 -15.34 4.48
CA SER A 27 -7.11 -16.22 4.02
C SER A 27 -8.33 -16.24 4.96
N SER A 28 -8.21 -15.69 6.17
CA SER A 28 -9.25 -15.60 7.19
C SER A 28 -10.22 -14.42 6.99
N GLY A 29 -9.96 -13.52 6.03
CA GLY A 29 -10.76 -12.30 5.84
C GLY A 29 -10.57 -11.26 6.95
N ALA A 30 -9.69 -11.50 7.91
CA ALA A 30 -9.32 -10.54 8.94
C ALA A 30 -8.40 -9.47 8.33
N ARG A 31 -8.81 -8.19 8.43
CA ARG A 31 -8.08 -7.00 7.98
C ARG A 31 -6.80 -6.71 8.78
N GLU A 32 -6.47 -7.57 9.73
CA GLU A 32 -5.46 -7.31 10.77
C GLU A 32 -4.04 -7.74 10.38
N GLY A 33 -3.86 -8.50 9.29
CA GLY A 33 -2.53 -8.91 8.77
C GLY A 33 -2.23 -8.46 7.35
N SER A 34 -3.12 -7.69 6.71
CA SER A 34 -3.06 -7.45 5.27
C SER A 34 -2.13 -6.29 4.86
N LEU A 35 -1.31 -6.53 3.83
CA LEU A 35 -0.65 -5.48 3.03
C LEU A 35 -1.40 -5.32 1.72
N LEU A 36 -1.77 -4.09 1.38
CA LEU A 36 -2.41 -3.75 0.11
C LEU A 36 -1.84 -2.45 -0.45
N LEU A 37 -1.20 -2.55 -1.62
CA LEU A 37 -0.71 -1.45 -2.43
C LEU A 37 -1.60 -1.34 -3.67
N VAL A 38 -2.21 -0.18 -3.90
CA VAL A 38 -3.26 -0.01 -4.91
C VAL A 38 -3.12 1.29 -5.69
N VAL A 39 -3.77 1.34 -6.85
CA VAL A 39 -4.27 2.58 -7.44
C VAL A 39 -5.76 2.65 -7.13
N LYS A 40 -6.17 3.55 -6.23
CA LYS A 40 -7.55 3.78 -5.81
C LYS A 40 -7.99 5.17 -6.25
N ASP A 41 -9.12 5.25 -6.95
CA ASP A 41 -9.67 6.52 -7.46
C ASP A 41 -8.61 7.34 -8.20
N GLY A 42 -7.79 6.64 -8.98
CA GLY A 42 -6.70 7.24 -9.76
C GLY A 42 -5.39 7.51 -9.03
N SER A 43 -5.35 7.39 -7.71
CA SER A 43 -4.20 7.78 -6.88
C SER A 43 -3.60 6.58 -6.13
N LEU A 44 -2.35 6.69 -5.69
CA LEU A 44 -1.70 5.61 -4.96
C LEU A 44 -2.30 5.44 -3.56
N GLY A 45 -2.60 4.19 -3.19
CA GLY A 45 -3.05 3.82 -1.86
C GLY A 45 -2.13 2.77 -1.23
N PHE A 46 -1.95 2.89 0.08
CA PHE A 46 -1.19 1.98 0.92
C PHE A 46 -2.04 1.65 2.13
N ASN A 47 -2.44 0.39 2.27
CA ASN A 47 -3.04 -0.14 3.47
C ASN A 47 -2.09 -1.17 4.09
N LEU A 48 -1.81 -0.98 5.37
CA LEU A 48 -1.03 -1.91 6.17
C LEU A 48 -1.77 -2.19 7.47
N ARG A 49 -2.20 -3.44 7.67
CA ARG A 49 -2.97 -3.88 8.86
C ARG A 49 -4.19 -3.00 9.15
N GLY A 50 -4.91 -2.57 8.10
CA GLY A 50 -6.10 -1.73 8.23
C GLY A 50 -5.82 -0.23 8.33
N ALA A 51 -4.56 0.20 8.50
CA ALA A 51 -4.20 1.60 8.45
C ALA A 51 -4.04 2.05 6.99
N GLU A 52 -4.95 2.91 6.54
CA GLU A 52 -4.98 3.44 5.17
C GLU A 52 -4.21 4.76 5.02
N CYS A 53 -3.45 4.85 3.94
CA CYS A 53 -2.80 6.05 3.47
C CYS A 53 -3.04 6.21 1.97
N ASN A 54 -3.59 7.36 1.56
CA ASN A 54 -3.88 7.65 0.16
C ASN A 54 -3.12 8.90 -0.26
N ALA A 55 -2.49 8.86 -1.43
CA ALA A 55 -1.88 10.02 -2.05
C ALA A 55 -2.96 10.93 -2.67
N ALA A 56 -2.72 12.23 -2.67
CA ALA A 56 -3.55 13.20 -3.38
C ALA A 56 -3.15 13.37 -4.85
N VAL A 57 -2.02 12.76 -5.25
CA VAL A 57 -1.45 12.87 -6.59
C VAL A 57 -1.95 11.69 -7.43
N SER A 58 -2.53 12.02 -8.58
CA SER A 58 -2.99 11.02 -9.54
C SER A 58 -1.82 10.31 -10.22
N VAL A 59 -2.01 9.01 -10.47
CA VAL A 59 -1.15 8.20 -11.32
C VAL A 59 -1.59 8.41 -12.78
N PRO A 60 -0.74 8.91 -13.68
CA PRO A 60 -1.11 9.11 -15.07
C PRO A 60 -1.44 7.79 -15.77
N GLN A 61 -2.52 7.78 -16.54
CA GLN A 61 -2.88 6.65 -17.40
C GLN A 61 -1.92 6.52 -18.58
N ALA A 62 -1.81 5.28 -19.08
CA ALA A 62 -0.96 4.88 -20.21
C ALA A 62 0.53 5.25 -20.03
N GLN A 63 1.00 5.33 -18.79
CA GLN A 63 2.37 5.72 -18.47
C GLN A 63 2.95 4.84 -17.37
N TRP A 64 4.27 4.65 -17.43
CA TRP A 64 5.04 4.05 -16.36
C TRP A 64 5.43 5.11 -15.34
N VAL A 65 5.11 4.87 -14.07
CA VAL A 65 5.60 5.67 -12.95
C VAL A 65 6.52 4.83 -12.07
N ARG A 66 7.50 5.49 -11.42
CA ARG A 66 8.25 4.88 -10.31
C ARG A 66 7.47 5.11 -9.02
N VAL A 67 7.27 4.07 -8.22
CA VAL A 67 6.60 4.19 -6.93
C VAL A 67 7.39 3.53 -5.83
N ALA A 68 7.30 4.09 -4.63
CA ALA A 68 7.80 3.46 -3.42
C ALA A 68 6.80 3.64 -2.28
N PHE A 69 6.64 2.59 -1.49
CA PHE A 69 5.81 2.56 -0.30
C PHE A 69 6.72 2.23 0.87
N VAL A 70 6.73 3.07 1.89
CA VAL A 70 7.64 2.94 3.03
C VAL A 70 6.83 3.05 4.31
N TYR A 71 6.99 2.07 5.19
CA TYR A 71 6.56 2.18 6.57
C TYR A 71 7.77 2.55 7.44
N ASN A 72 7.71 3.73 8.06
CA ASN A 72 8.68 4.15 9.06
C ASN A 72 8.15 3.78 10.44
N GLY A 73 8.69 2.70 11.02
CA GLY A 73 8.28 2.20 12.34
C GLY A 73 8.65 3.11 13.51
N GLU A 74 9.76 3.86 13.40
CA GLU A 74 10.21 4.79 14.44
C GLU A 74 9.27 5.99 14.57
N LEU A 75 8.86 6.56 13.44
CA LEU A 75 7.96 7.72 13.39
C LEU A 75 6.49 7.35 13.26
N GLN A 76 6.18 6.05 13.10
CA GLN A 76 4.84 5.52 12.87
C GLN A 76 4.15 6.20 11.68
N GLN A 77 4.81 6.13 10.52
CA GLN A 77 4.36 6.79 9.30
C GLN A 77 4.31 5.82 8.12
N GLN A 78 3.31 6.00 7.26
CA GLN A 78 3.31 5.48 5.90
C GLN A 78 3.67 6.61 4.94
N LEU A 79 4.64 6.36 4.07
CA LEU A 79 5.12 7.30 3.06
C LEU A 79 4.89 6.70 1.68
N ILE A 80 4.37 7.52 0.76
CA ILE A 80 4.16 7.14 -0.63
C ILE A 80 4.97 8.07 -1.50
N PHE A 81 5.76 7.50 -2.40
CA PHE A 81 6.53 8.21 -3.40
C PHE A 81 6.03 7.89 -4.80
N GLN A 82 5.98 8.90 -5.67
CA GLN A 82 5.73 8.78 -7.10
C GLN A 82 6.79 9.61 -7.84
N ASP A 83 7.50 8.98 -8.78
CA ASP A 83 8.58 9.58 -9.56
C ASP A 83 9.60 10.35 -8.70
N ASP A 84 10.07 9.66 -7.66
CA ASP A 84 11.07 10.13 -6.69
C ASP A 84 10.62 11.30 -5.80
N ARG A 85 9.33 11.67 -5.84
CA ARG A 85 8.72 12.70 -4.98
C ARG A 85 7.84 12.09 -3.92
N LEU A 86 7.93 12.58 -2.69
CA LEU A 86 7.00 12.24 -1.61
C LEU A 86 5.62 12.85 -1.92
N VAL A 87 4.61 12.00 -2.11
CA VAL A 87 3.24 12.39 -2.48
C VAL A 87 2.22 12.12 -1.37
N ALA A 88 2.58 11.35 -0.35
CA ALA A 88 1.78 11.17 0.85
C ALA A 88 2.65 10.92 2.08
N THR A 89 2.20 11.43 3.23
CA THR A 89 2.69 11.06 4.55
C THR A 89 1.48 10.92 5.47
N CYS A 90 1.25 9.71 5.96
CA CYS A 90 0.14 9.42 6.86
C CYS A 90 0.69 8.95 8.18
N LYS A 91 0.26 9.60 9.27
CA LYS A 91 0.52 9.10 10.61
C LYS A 91 -0.39 7.91 10.88
N VAL A 92 0.18 6.82 11.37
CA VAL A 92 -0.54 5.58 11.65
C VAL A 92 -0.30 5.14 13.09
N PRO A 93 -1.18 4.32 13.68
CA PRO A 93 -0.91 3.74 14.99
C PRO A 93 0.37 2.88 14.96
N PRO A 94 0.95 2.55 16.13
CA PRO A 94 2.04 1.59 16.21
C PRO A 94 1.57 0.22 15.70
N LEU A 95 2.02 -0.18 14.49
CA LEU A 95 1.57 -1.42 13.85
C LEU A 95 2.41 -2.64 14.27
N PHE A 96 3.60 -2.43 14.82
CA PHE A 96 4.56 -3.46 15.21
C PHE A 96 5.27 -3.16 16.55
N ALA A 97 4.63 -2.39 17.44
CA ALA A 97 5.24 -2.06 18.73
C ALA A 97 5.19 -3.24 19.72
N ALA A 98 6.19 -3.33 20.59
CA ALA A 98 6.27 -4.33 21.66
C ALA A 98 4.99 -4.36 22.50
N GLY A 99 4.32 -5.51 22.54
CA GLY A 99 3.03 -5.73 23.21
C GLY A 99 1.86 -6.00 22.25
N HIS A 100 1.99 -5.64 20.98
CA HIS A 100 1.22 -6.23 19.89
C HIS A 100 2.10 -7.29 19.22
N ASP A 101 1.59 -8.52 19.16
CA ASP A 101 2.16 -9.72 18.53
C ASP A 101 3.56 -9.51 17.97
N GLU A 102 4.58 -9.83 18.78
CA GLU A 102 6.00 -9.69 18.44
C GLU A 102 6.43 -10.52 17.22
N ASN A 103 5.51 -11.37 16.72
CA ASN A 103 5.61 -12.15 15.50
C ASN A 103 4.73 -11.60 14.36
N ALA A 104 4.25 -10.35 14.46
CA ALA A 104 3.44 -9.73 13.41
C ALA A 104 4.28 -9.53 12.15
N GLU A 105 4.07 -10.41 11.18
CA GLU A 105 4.75 -10.40 9.89
C GLU A 105 3.77 -9.97 8.79
N ALA A 106 4.22 -9.11 7.89
CA ALA A 106 3.53 -8.84 6.64
C ALA A 106 4.19 -9.67 5.54
N TRP A 107 3.53 -10.73 5.10
CA TRP A 107 4.06 -11.61 4.06
C TRP A 107 3.80 -11.04 2.66
N LEU A 108 4.74 -11.24 1.75
CA LEU A 108 4.57 -10.96 0.32
C LEU A 108 4.48 -12.31 -0.42
N GLY A 109 3.33 -12.98 -0.37
CA GLY A 109 3.14 -14.31 -1.01
C GLY A 109 2.25 -15.26 -0.21
N LYS A 110 2.30 -16.56 -0.53
CA LYS A 110 1.58 -17.61 0.20
C LYS A 110 2.31 -17.91 1.52
N HIS A 111 1.60 -17.77 2.64
CA HIS A 111 2.00 -18.27 3.95
C HIS A 111 1.28 -19.61 4.21
N GLY A 112 2.01 -20.68 4.55
CA GLY A 112 1.48 -22.04 4.81
C GLY A 112 1.87 -23.08 3.76
N PRO A 113 1.89 -24.39 4.11
CA PRO A 113 2.54 -25.43 3.31
C PRO A 113 1.94 -25.57 1.90
N ALA A 114 2.83 -25.95 0.98
CA ALA A 114 2.59 -26.08 -0.45
C ALA A 114 1.40 -26.99 -0.74
#